data_AF-A0A7J2IUF2-F1
#
_entry.id   AF-A0A7J2IUF2-F1
#
_cell.length_a   1.000
_cell.length_b   1.000
_cell.length_c   1.000
_cell.angle_alpha   90.00
_cell.angle_beta   90.00
_cell.angle_gamma   90.00
#
_symmetry.space_group_name_H-M   'P 1'
#
loop_
_entity.id
_entity.type
_entity.pdbx_description
1 polymer ?
#
loop_
_entity_poly.entity_id
_entity_poly.type
_entity_poly.pdbx_seq_one_letter_code
_entity_poly.pdbx_strand_id
1 'polypeptide(L)'
;MDRFEACLRLRQVLRDELGRRLLSAMLDRGTMRIEPVFVPGGGIRYVVAEEVTGLDPVRAFQLLENMHQLGIFRKVLHDKTVFCPNCGSPEISIHFTCPSCGSMDTVKLSLIEDMACGYIDKEERFRTEEGLVCPHCGRPLVKPEEDFRRVGIWYVCRSCGSEFDIPVVTYTCRRCGHSFSMEESRYEPVYAYELDASVKDVAFIMRGILSSIVGLLRSRGFSIQAPGFVNGRSGEEHMFDLIAQRGPEKSMAVDVFVS
;
A
#
# COMPACT_ATOMS: atom_id res chain seq x y z
N MET A 1 19.72 8.59 11.15
CA MET A 1 20.17 9.75 10.36
C MET A 1 20.27 10.92 11.29
N ASP A 2 21.40 11.62 11.33
CA ASP A 2 21.49 12.87 12.10
C ASP A 2 20.76 14.02 11.38
N ARG A 3 20.57 15.13 12.08
CA ARG A 3 19.82 16.28 11.54
C ARG A 3 20.57 16.98 10.40
N PHE A 4 21.90 16.97 10.43
CA PHE A 4 22.71 17.60 9.40
C PHE A 4 22.60 16.85 8.07
N GLU A 5 22.70 15.52 8.09
CA GLU A 5 22.50 14.66 6.92
C GLU A 5 21.07 14.79 6.36
N ALA A 6 20.06 14.83 7.25
CA ALA A 6 18.68 15.08 6.85
C ALA A 6 18.51 16.45 6.18
N CYS A 7 19.16 17.49 6.70
CA CYS A 7 19.18 18.84 6.11
C CYS A 7 19.77 18.85 4.70
N LEU A 8 20.87 18.11 4.47
CA LEU A 8 21.49 17.98 3.16
C LEU A 8 20.59 17.26 2.15
N ARG A 9 19.94 16.17 2.56
CA ARG A 9 18.99 15.41 1.72
C ARG A 9 17.77 16.25 1.36
N LEU A 10 17.23 17.00 2.31
CA LEU A 10 16.13 17.93 2.06
C LEU A 10 16.49 18.94 0.98
N ARG A 11 17.69 19.53 1.03
CA ARG A 11 18.14 20.46 -0.02
C ARG A 11 18.25 19.82 -1.39
N GLN A 12 18.67 18.57 -1.48
CA GLN A 12 18.71 17.86 -2.77
C GLN A 12 17.30 17.72 -3.35
N VAL A 13 16.30 17.37 -2.54
CA VAL A 13 14.91 17.31 -2.98
C VAL A 13 14.31 18.68 -3.29
N LEU A 14 14.70 19.74 -2.57
CA LEU A 14 14.23 21.10 -2.84
C LEU A 14 14.71 21.64 -4.20
N ARG A 15 15.80 21.12 -4.76
CA ARG A 15 16.24 21.43 -6.14
C ARG A 15 15.33 20.82 -7.19
N ASP A 16 14.78 19.64 -6.93
CA ASP A 16 13.84 18.99 -7.84
C ASP A 16 12.43 19.58 -7.67
N GLU A 17 11.85 20.07 -8.75
CA GLU A 17 10.57 20.76 -8.68
C GLU A 17 9.44 19.85 -8.17
N LEU A 18 9.40 18.60 -8.62
CA LEU A 18 8.32 17.66 -8.32
C LEU A 18 8.43 17.15 -6.88
N GLY A 19 9.63 16.77 -6.44
CA GLY A 19 9.93 16.39 -5.07
C GLY A 19 9.65 17.53 -4.09
N ARG A 20 10.03 18.77 -4.42
CA ARG A 20 9.69 19.96 -3.63
C ARG A 20 8.18 20.18 -3.52
N ARG A 21 7.45 20.11 -4.63
CA ARG A 21 5.98 20.26 -4.63
C ARG A 21 5.33 19.21 -3.74
N LEU A 22 5.73 17.94 -3.87
CA LEU A 22 5.22 16.84 -3.06
C LEU A 22 5.49 17.05 -1.57
N LEU A 23 6.74 17.34 -1.21
CA LEU A 23 7.13 17.57 0.18
C LEU A 23 6.40 18.77 0.79
N SER A 24 6.29 19.89 0.08
CA SER A 24 5.53 21.05 0.57
C SER A 24 4.08 20.71 0.82
N ALA A 25 3.42 20.02 -0.14
CA ALA A 25 2.02 19.64 0.01
C ALA A 25 1.80 18.71 1.21
N MET A 26 2.71 17.76 1.46
CA MET A 26 2.66 16.89 2.65
C MET A 26 2.76 17.71 3.94
N LEU A 27 3.72 18.63 4.03
CA LEU A 27 3.89 19.49 5.20
C LEU A 27 2.71 20.45 5.41
N ASP A 28 2.12 20.98 4.34
CA ASP A 28 0.97 21.88 4.37
C ASP A 28 -0.31 21.16 4.82
N ARG A 29 -0.53 19.93 4.36
CA ARG A 29 -1.69 19.11 4.71
C ARG A 29 -1.53 18.40 6.07
N GLY A 30 -0.34 18.44 6.67
CA GLY A 30 -0.02 17.67 7.87
C GLY A 30 0.03 16.14 7.62
N THR A 31 0.13 15.72 6.36
CA THR A 31 0.19 14.31 5.97
C THR A 31 1.64 13.83 5.99
N MET A 32 1.94 12.80 6.78
CA MET A 32 3.30 12.26 6.91
C MET A 32 3.54 10.99 6.10
N ARG A 33 2.49 10.42 5.52
CA ARG A 33 2.51 9.14 4.81
C ARG A 33 1.68 9.23 3.53
N ILE A 34 2.23 8.73 2.44
CA ILE A 34 1.53 8.53 1.17
C ILE A 34 1.20 7.04 1.10
N GLU A 35 -0.10 6.75 1.17
CA GLU A 35 -0.60 5.37 1.11
C GLU A 35 -0.92 4.96 -0.33
N PRO A 36 -0.65 3.69 -0.68
CA PRO A 36 -1.13 3.11 -1.93
C PRO A 36 -2.64 2.88 -1.85
N VAL A 37 -3.32 2.96 -2.99
CA VAL A 37 -4.74 2.64 -3.14
C VAL A 37 -4.91 1.66 -4.29
N PHE A 38 -5.70 0.62 -4.09
CA PHE A 38 -6.08 -0.28 -5.17
C PHE A 38 -7.24 0.30 -5.97
N VAL A 39 -7.02 0.52 -7.26
CA VAL A 39 -8.03 1.04 -8.19
C VAL A 39 -8.37 -0.06 -9.21
N PRO A 40 -9.62 -0.54 -9.27
CA PRO A 40 -10.04 -1.53 -10.28
C PRO A 40 -9.69 -1.09 -11.71
N GLY A 41 -9.06 -1.96 -12.50
CA GLY A 41 -8.51 -1.65 -13.83
C GLY A 41 -7.25 -0.77 -13.83
N GLY A 42 -6.98 -0.04 -12.75
CA GLY A 42 -5.85 0.89 -12.58
C GLY A 42 -4.68 0.34 -11.77
N GLY A 43 -4.84 -0.83 -11.13
CA GLY A 43 -3.82 -1.42 -10.27
C GLY A 43 -3.58 -0.63 -8.98
N ILE A 44 -2.34 -0.67 -8.48
CA ILE A 44 -1.94 0.06 -7.28
C ILE A 44 -1.51 1.47 -7.65
N ARG A 45 -2.08 2.46 -6.96
CA ARG A 45 -1.95 3.89 -7.27
C ARG A 45 -1.49 4.67 -6.05
N TYR A 46 -0.81 5.79 -6.28
CA TYR A 46 -0.42 6.72 -5.22
C TYR A 46 -1.09 8.06 -5.48
N VAL A 47 -2.42 8.07 -5.34
CA VAL A 47 -3.30 9.17 -5.78
C VAL A 47 -2.85 10.53 -5.26
N VAL A 48 -2.43 10.62 -3.99
CA VAL A 48 -1.93 11.88 -3.41
C VAL A 48 -0.69 12.40 -4.15
N ALA A 49 0.26 11.52 -4.48
CA ALA A 49 1.46 11.91 -5.22
C ALA A 49 1.10 12.33 -6.65
N GLU A 50 0.24 11.57 -7.31
CA GLU A 50 -0.25 11.83 -8.67
C GLU A 50 -0.95 13.20 -8.76
N GLU A 51 -1.89 13.49 -7.86
CA GLU A 51 -2.64 14.76 -7.84
C GLU A 51 -1.74 15.97 -7.56
N VAL A 52 -0.82 15.86 -6.60
CA VAL A 52 0.04 16.98 -6.21
C VAL A 52 1.07 17.31 -7.29
N THR A 53 1.55 16.30 -8.00
CA THR A 53 2.64 16.46 -8.98
C THR A 53 2.13 16.55 -10.42
N GLY A 54 0.90 16.12 -10.69
CA GLY A 54 0.34 15.99 -12.04
C GLY A 54 0.96 14.84 -12.85
N LEU A 55 1.71 13.94 -12.20
CA LEU A 55 2.35 12.81 -12.85
C LEU A 55 1.37 11.67 -13.12
N ASP A 56 1.63 10.91 -14.19
CA ASP A 56 1.00 9.62 -14.40
C ASP A 56 1.46 8.60 -13.33
N PRO A 57 0.76 7.46 -13.15
CA PRO A 57 1.00 6.54 -12.05
C PRO A 57 2.42 5.95 -12.01
N VAL A 58 3.00 5.69 -13.19
CA VAL A 58 4.34 5.09 -13.29
C VAL A 58 5.37 6.11 -12.84
N ARG A 59 5.25 7.35 -13.32
CA ARG A 59 6.17 8.43 -12.93
C ARG A 59 6.00 8.85 -11.47
N ALA A 60 4.78 8.86 -10.96
CA ALA A 60 4.53 9.14 -9.54
C ALA A 60 5.19 8.09 -8.64
N PHE A 61 5.07 6.80 -8.98
CA PHE A 61 5.78 5.74 -8.27
C PHE A 61 7.30 5.90 -8.34
N GLN A 62 7.86 6.23 -9.51
CA GLN A 62 9.30 6.47 -9.67
C GLN A 62 9.78 7.65 -8.81
N LEU A 63 9.00 8.74 -8.70
CA LEU A 63 9.32 9.85 -7.82
C LEU A 63 9.41 9.40 -6.35
N LEU A 64 8.46 8.60 -5.89
CA LEU A 64 8.45 8.08 -4.52
C LEU A 64 9.65 7.15 -4.24
N GLU A 65 10.00 6.29 -5.20
CA GLU A 65 11.19 5.44 -5.13
C GLU A 65 12.48 6.27 -5.07
N ASN A 66 12.61 7.30 -5.91
CA ASN A 66 13.78 8.18 -5.90
C ASN A 66 13.90 8.93 -4.57
N MET A 67 12.79 9.47 -4.05
CA MET A 67 12.76 10.15 -2.75
C MET A 67 13.06 9.18 -1.60
N HIS A 68 12.68 7.90 -1.72
CA HIS A 68 13.08 6.86 -0.78
C HIS A 68 14.59 6.58 -0.86
N GLN A 69 15.16 6.45 -2.07
CA GLN A 69 16.61 6.25 -2.26
C GLN A 69 17.44 7.42 -1.71
N LEU A 70 16.92 8.64 -1.81
CA LEU A 70 17.52 9.83 -1.18
C LEU A 70 17.36 9.86 0.35
N GLY A 71 16.61 8.93 0.93
CA GLY A 71 16.36 8.85 2.37
C GLY A 71 15.34 9.87 2.89
N ILE A 72 14.55 10.50 2.02
CA ILE A 72 13.44 11.38 2.43
C ILE A 72 12.26 10.57 2.93
N PHE A 73 11.96 9.48 2.22
CA PHE A 73 10.96 8.53 2.63
C PHE A 73 11.58 7.23 3.13
N ARG A 74 10.95 6.64 4.13
CA ARG A 74 11.08 5.23 4.46
C ARG A 74 9.90 4.46 3.88
N LYS A 75 10.17 3.24 3.41
CA LYS A 75 9.12 2.30 3.02
C LYS A 75 8.54 1.65 4.25
N VAL A 76 7.22 1.69 4.38
CA VAL A 76 6.46 1.01 5.42
C VAL A 76 5.56 0.01 4.75
N LEU A 77 5.66 -1.27 5.13
CA LEU A 77 4.80 -2.31 4.57
C LEU A 77 3.34 -1.90 4.77
N HIS A 78 2.59 -1.82 3.68
CA HIS A 78 1.16 -1.54 3.69
C HIS A 78 0.38 -2.83 3.44
N ASP A 79 0.81 -3.61 2.46
CA ASP A 79 0.20 -4.90 2.12
C ASP A 79 1.25 -5.86 1.55
N LYS A 80 0.91 -7.15 1.48
CA LYS A 80 1.56 -8.12 0.59
C LYS A 80 0.48 -8.77 -0.24
N THR A 81 0.59 -8.66 -1.55
CA THR A 81 -0.46 -9.12 -2.45
C THR A 81 0.09 -9.98 -3.57
N VAL A 82 -0.80 -10.73 -4.21
CA VAL A 82 -0.47 -11.59 -5.33
C VAL A 82 -0.59 -10.78 -6.62
N PHE A 83 0.48 -10.79 -7.41
CA PHE A 83 0.52 -10.24 -8.74
C PHE A 83 0.53 -11.36 -9.78
N CYS A 84 -0.17 -11.12 -10.88
CA CYS A 84 -0.17 -12.01 -12.03
C CYS A 84 1.27 -12.15 -12.57
N PRO A 85 1.82 -13.37 -12.71
CA PRO A 85 3.17 -13.57 -13.22
C PRO A 85 3.31 -13.11 -14.69
N ASN A 86 2.22 -13.15 -15.45
CA ASN A 86 2.22 -12.78 -16.88
C ASN A 86 2.15 -11.26 -17.12
N CYS A 87 1.28 -10.52 -16.42
CA CYS A 87 1.05 -9.10 -16.69
C CYS A 87 1.30 -8.15 -15.51
N GLY A 88 1.66 -8.67 -14.34
CA GLY A 88 1.89 -7.88 -13.13
C GLY A 88 0.64 -7.21 -12.54
N SER A 89 -0.56 -7.59 -12.98
CA SER A 89 -1.80 -7.06 -12.39
C SER A 89 -2.07 -7.68 -11.01
N PRO A 90 -2.47 -6.88 -10.02
CA PRO A 90 -2.93 -7.37 -8.71
C PRO A 90 -4.41 -7.80 -8.72
N GLU A 91 -5.12 -7.71 -9.84
CA GLU A 91 -6.54 -8.08 -9.95
C GLU A 91 -6.71 -9.59 -10.14
N ILE A 92 -6.69 -10.31 -9.02
CA ILE A 92 -6.67 -11.77 -9.00
C ILE A 92 -7.97 -12.34 -8.43
N SER A 93 -8.60 -13.26 -9.18
CA SER A 93 -9.63 -14.15 -8.65
C SER A 93 -8.98 -15.38 -8.03
N ILE A 94 -9.51 -15.83 -6.90
CA ILE A 94 -9.07 -17.04 -6.20
C ILE A 94 -10.13 -18.12 -6.43
N HIS A 95 -9.68 -19.34 -6.75
CA HIS A 95 -10.53 -20.48 -7.03
C HIS A 95 -10.12 -21.69 -6.18
N PHE A 96 -11.10 -22.39 -5.62
CA PHE A 96 -10.91 -23.65 -4.91
C PHE A 96 -11.29 -24.80 -5.84
N THR A 97 -10.28 -25.53 -6.32
CA THR A 97 -10.44 -26.52 -7.37
C THR A 97 -10.29 -27.94 -6.86
N CYS A 98 -10.89 -28.86 -7.60
CA CYS A 98 -10.82 -30.29 -7.35
C CYS A 98 -9.38 -30.81 -7.58
N PRO A 99 -8.74 -31.43 -6.57
CA PRO A 99 -7.41 -32.02 -6.73
C PRO A 99 -7.37 -33.15 -7.77
N SER A 100 -8.50 -33.83 -8.00
CA SER A 100 -8.57 -34.99 -8.89
C SER A 100 -8.71 -34.64 -10.38
N CYS A 101 -9.38 -33.52 -10.71
CA CYS A 101 -9.69 -33.16 -12.10
C CYS A 101 -9.47 -31.69 -12.46
N GLY A 102 -9.10 -30.84 -11.51
CA GLY A 102 -8.87 -29.40 -11.70
C GLY A 102 -10.14 -28.55 -11.86
N SER A 103 -11.34 -29.13 -11.79
CA SER A 103 -12.59 -28.37 -11.93
C SER A 103 -12.81 -27.40 -10.76
N MET A 104 -13.35 -26.22 -11.07
CA MET A 104 -13.81 -25.23 -10.09
C MET A 104 -15.22 -25.52 -9.55
N ASP A 105 -15.95 -26.46 -10.14
CA ASP A 105 -17.33 -26.81 -9.74
C ASP A 105 -17.30 -27.70 -8.49
N THR A 106 -16.93 -27.09 -7.37
CA THR A 106 -16.79 -27.73 -6.06
C THR A 106 -17.83 -27.16 -5.09
N VAL A 107 -18.37 -28.02 -4.23
CA VAL A 107 -19.32 -27.65 -3.18
C VAL A 107 -18.64 -27.79 -1.83
N LYS A 108 -18.62 -26.70 -1.05
CA LYS A 108 -18.15 -26.70 0.33
C LYS A 108 -19.26 -27.15 1.27
N LEU A 109 -19.02 -28.22 2.02
CA LEU A 109 -19.89 -28.82 3.00
C LEU A 109 -19.27 -28.74 4.40
N SER A 110 -20.10 -28.89 5.44
CA SER A 110 -19.65 -29.04 6.84
C SER A 110 -19.83 -30.48 7.28
N LEU A 111 -18.88 -30.99 8.07
CA LEU A 111 -19.00 -32.25 8.78
C LEU A 111 -19.52 -32.00 10.20
N ILE A 112 -20.47 -32.83 10.63
CA ILE A 112 -21.00 -32.84 11.99
C ILE A 112 -20.64 -34.17 12.66
N GLU A 113 -20.24 -34.09 13.92
CA GLU A 113 -20.17 -35.22 14.84
C GLU A 113 -21.36 -35.19 15.81
N ASP A 114 -22.06 -36.32 15.94
CA ASP A 114 -23.00 -36.53 17.05
C ASP A 114 -22.22 -36.87 18.33
N MET A 115 -22.33 -36.01 19.35
CA MET A 115 -21.57 -36.13 20.60
C MET A 115 -21.98 -37.36 21.44
N ALA A 116 -23.15 -37.95 21.20
CA ALA A 116 -23.62 -39.11 21.96
C ALA A 116 -23.09 -40.44 21.41
N CYS A 117 -22.98 -40.58 20.08
CA CYS A 117 -22.55 -41.84 19.45
C CYS A 117 -21.24 -41.75 18.64
N GLY A 118 -20.69 -40.55 18.46
CA GLY A 118 -19.44 -40.30 17.74
C GLY A 118 -19.54 -40.42 16.22
N TYR A 119 -20.74 -40.58 15.65
CA TYR A 119 -20.89 -40.67 14.20
C TYR A 119 -20.58 -39.33 13.54
N ILE A 120 -19.72 -39.35 12.52
CA ILE A 120 -19.27 -38.17 11.76
C ILE A 120 -19.68 -38.30 10.31
N ASP A 121 -20.36 -37.29 9.78
CA ASP A 121 -20.72 -37.24 8.36
C ASP A 121 -21.05 -35.80 7.92
N LYS A 122 -21.36 -35.62 6.63
CA LYS A 122 -21.82 -34.35 6.07
C LYS A 122 -23.12 -33.92 6.75
N GLU A 123 -23.20 -32.64 7.15
CA GLU A 123 -24.38 -32.05 7.81
C GLU A 123 -25.69 -32.34 7.06
N GLU A 124 -25.64 -32.39 5.73
CA GLU A 124 -26.80 -32.72 4.87
C GLU A 124 -27.41 -34.10 5.17
N ARG A 125 -26.61 -35.08 5.60
CA ARG A 125 -27.11 -36.41 5.99
C ARG A 125 -27.78 -36.43 7.36
N PHE A 126 -27.56 -35.39 8.17
CA PHE A 126 -28.26 -35.20 9.43
C PHE A 126 -29.55 -34.39 9.24
N ARG A 127 -29.69 -33.62 8.15
CA ARG A 127 -30.86 -32.77 7.93
C ARG A 127 -32.09 -33.59 7.51
N THR A 128 -33.16 -33.37 8.25
CA THR A 128 -34.50 -33.92 8.00
C THR A 128 -35.52 -32.78 8.04
N GLU A 129 -36.81 -33.07 7.76
CA GLU A 129 -37.89 -32.09 7.92
C GLU A 129 -38.07 -31.61 9.37
N GLU A 130 -37.67 -32.44 10.34
CA GLU A 130 -37.81 -32.19 11.78
C GLU A 130 -36.57 -31.51 12.40
N GLY A 131 -35.53 -31.25 11.61
CA GLY A 131 -34.26 -30.68 12.06
C GLY A 131 -33.08 -31.64 11.87
N LEU A 132 -32.04 -31.51 12.71
CA LEU A 132 -30.87 -32.38 12.65
C LEU A 132 -31.14 -33.67 13.45
N VAL A 133 -30.98 -34.82 12.80
CA VAL A 133 -31.14 -36.15 13.39
C VAL A 133 -29.95 -37.00 12.99
N CYS A 134 -29.34 -37.69 13.95
CA CYS A 134 -28.21 -38.57 13.65
C CYS A 134 -28.68 -39.76 12.80
N PRO A 135 -28.14 -39.97 11.59
CA PRO A 135 -28.58 -41.07 10.72
C PRO A 135 -28.11 -42.44 11.25
N HIS A 136 -27.16 -42.46 12.18
CA HIS A 136 -26.64 -43.69 12.80
C HIS A 136 -27.49 -44.16 13.99
N CYS A 137 -27.88 -43.25 14.90
CA CYS A 137 -28.60 -43.62 16.12
C CYS A 137 -30.05 -43.12 16.20
N GLY A 138 -30.49 -42.28 15.25
CA GLY A 138 -31.83 -41.69 15.21
C GLY A 138 -32.08 -40.57 16.22
N ARG A 139 -31.07 -40.16 16.98
CA ARG A 139 -31.20 -39.12 18.01
C ARG A 139 -31.37 -37.72 17.40
N PRO A 140 -32.34 -36.92 17.86
CA PRO A 140 -32.42 -35.50 17.51
C PRO A 140 -31.23 -34.71 18.09
N LEU A 141 -30.63 -33.85 17.28
CA LEU A 141 -29.49 -33.01 17.62
C LEU A 141 -29.96 -31.56 17.66
N VAL A 142 -30.27 -31.05 18.86
CA VAL A 142 -30.93 -29.74 19.02
C VAL A 142 -29.92 -28.68 19.48
N LYS A 143 -29.05 -29.04 20.41
CA LYS A 143 -28.11 -28.11 21.04
C LYS A 143 -26.71 -28.23 20.44
N PRO A 144 -26.20 -27.18 19.76
CA PRO A 144 -24.80 -27.14 19.34
C PRO A 144 -23.85 -27.29 20.53
N GLU A 145 -22.71 -27.92 20.31
CA GLU A 145 -21.64 -28.24 21.29
C GLU A 145 -22.03 -29.21 22.43
N GLU A 146 -23.32 -29.43 22.69
CA GLU A 146 -23.83 -30.48 23.60
C GLU A 146 -24.22 -31.74 22.82
N ASP A 147 -25.10 -31.60 21.82
CA ASP A 147 -25.62 -32.71 21.05
C ASP A 147 -24.74 -33.01 19.83
N PHE A 148 -24.20 -31.97 19.22
CA PHE A 148 -23.39 -32.11 18.02
C PHE A 148 -22.35 -30.99 17.91
N ARG A 149 -21.24 -31.28 17.24
CA ARG A 149 -20.24 -30.25 16.92
C ARG A 149 -19.84 -30.32 15.46
N ARG A 150 -19.42 -29.18 14.90
CA ARG A 150 -18.87 -29.14 13.53
C ARG A 150 -17.39 -29.47 13.58
N VAL A 151 -17.02 -30.59 12.97
CA VAL A 151 -15.66 -31.15 13.07
C VAL A 151 -14.79 -30.89 11.85
N GLY A 152 -15.35 -30.37 10.76
CA GLY A 152 -14.55 -30.08 9.59
C GLY A 152 -15.32 -29.49 8.43
N ILE A 153 -14.56 -29.16 7.40
CA ILE A 153 -15.05 -28.79 6.08
C ILE A 153 -14.75 -29.96 5.15
N TRP A 154 -15.70 -30.23 4.26
CA TRP A 154 -15.55 -31.23 3.21
C TRP A 154 -15.92 -30.62 1.87
N TYR A 155 -15.33 -31.11 0.80
CA TYR A 155 -15.63 -30.65 -0.55
C TYR A 155 -16.08 -31.81 -1.42
N VAL A 156 -17.04 -31.54 -2.30
CA VAL A 156 -17.50 -32.49 -3.32
C VAL A 156 -17.40 -31.83 -4.69
N CYS A 157 -16.69 -32.45 -5.63
CA CYS A 157 -16.63 -31.98 -7.00
C CYS A 157 -17.85 -32.46 -7.79
N ARG A 158 -18.63 -31.55 -8.36
CA ARG A 158 -19.77 -31.90 -9.22
C ARG A 158 -19.36 -32.42 -10.60
N SER A 159 -18.14 -32.10 -11.05
CA SER A 159 -17.67 -32.53 -12.36
C SER A 159 -17.19 -33.98 -12.40
N CYS A 160 -16.56 -34.50 -11.34
CA CYS A 160 -16.05 -35.87 -11.30
C CYS A 160 -16.52 -36.71 -10.10
N GLY A 161 -17.29 -36.11 -9.18
CA GLY A 161 -17.81 -36.79 -7.99
C GLY A 161 -16.77 -37.02 -6.89
N SER A 162 -15.52 -36.59 -7.05
CA SER A 162 -14.50 -36.78 -6.02
C SER A 162 -14.80 -35.94 -4.78
N GLU A 163 -14.34 -36.48 -3.64
CA GLU A 163 -14.51 -35.87 -2.33
C GLU A 163 -13.15 -35.66 -1.68
N PHE A 164 -12.97 -34.52 -1.00
CA PHE A 164 -11.69 -34.12 -0.42
C PHE A 164 -11.90 -33.06 0.66
N ASP A 165 -10.98 -32.95 1.61
CA ASP A 165 -10.97 -31.96 2.68
C ASP A 165 -10.20 -30.68 2.29
N ILE A 166 -9.19 -30.81 1.44
CA ILE A 166 -8.31 -29.70 1.02
C ILE A 166 -8.42 -29.48 -0.49
N PRO A 167 -9.03 -28.37 -0.96
CA PRO A 167 -9.02 -27.99 -2.36
C PRO A 167 -7.64 -27.49 -2.78
N VAL A 168 -7.34 -27.58 -4.08
CA VAL A 168 -6.19 -26.87 -4.66
C VAL A 168 -6.59 -25.41 -4.88
N VAL A 169 -5.77 -24.47 -4.42
CA VAL A 169 -6.00 -23.05 -4.67
C VAL A 169 -5.35 -22.66 -5.99
N THR A 170 -6.16 -22.16 -6.93
CA THR A 170 -5.66 -21.60 -8.19
C THR A 170 -6.10 -20.15 -8.34
N TYR A 171 -5.40 -19.42 -9.19
CA TYR A 171 -5.60 -18.01 -9.42
C TYR A 171 -5.93 -17.76 -10.88
N THR A 172 -6.78 -16.78 -11.15
CA THR A 172 -7.01 -16.26 -12.50
C THR A 172 -6.89 -14.74 -12.49
N CYS A 173 -6.02 -14.22 -13.34
CA CYS A 173 -5.88 -12.78 -13.52
C CYS A 173 -7.10 -12.22 -14.26
N ARG A 174 -7.80 -11.28 -13.63
CA ARG A 174 -8.98 -10.62 -14.25
C ARG A 174 -8.61 -9.71 -15.41
N ARG A 175 -7.35 -9.26 -15.49
CA ARG A 175 -6.87 -8.36 -16.54
C ARG A 175 -6.47 -9.08 -17.83
N CYS A 176 -5.73 -10.19 -17.74
CA CYS A 176 -5.24 -10.91 -18.92
C CYS A 176 -5.79 -12.32 -19.07
N GLY A 177 -6.63 -12.80 -18.15
CA GLY A 177 -7.23 -14.14 -18.18
C GLY A 177 -6.27 -15.29 -17.85
N HIS A 178 -4.98 -14.99 -17.59
CA HIS A 178 -4.00 -16.02 -17.28
C HIS A 178 -4.32 -16.71 -15.95
N SER A 179 -4.41 -18.03 -15.98
CA SER A 179 -4.55 -18.87 -14.79
C SER A 179 -3.18 -19.40 -14.35
N PHE A 180 -2.94 -19.42 -13.05
CA PHE A 180 -1.65 -19.80 -12.45
C PHE A 180 -1.84 -20.36 -11.04
N SER A 181 -0.84 -21.09 -10.54
CA SER A 181 -0.84 -21.67 -9.19
C SER A 181 -0.24 -20.74 -8.13
N MET A 182 -0.22 -21.17 -6.88
CA MET A 182 0.43 -20.41 -5.80
C MET A 182 1.95 -20.33 -5.99
N GLU A 183 2.56 -21.40 -6.48
CA GLU A 183 3.98 -21.50 -6.76
C GLU A 183 4.40 -20.54 -7.88
N GLU A 184 3.55 -20.37 -8.89
CA GLU A 184 3.79 -19.42 -10.00
C GLU A 184 3.48 -17.97 -9.62
N SER A 185 2.77 -17.75 -8.51
CA SER A 185 2.29 -16.44 -8.11
C SER A 185 3.43 -15.52 -7.65
N ARG A 186 3.39 -14.24 -8.06
CA ARG A 186 4.32 -13.23 -7.55
C ARG A 186 3.75 -12.62 -6.28
N TYR A 187 4.18 -13.08 -5.12
CA TYR A 187 3.76 -12.56 -3.83
C TYR A 187 4.71 -11.45 -3.35
N GLU A 188 4.32 -10.19 -3.59
CA GLU A 188 5.21 -9.03 -3.42
C GLU A 188 4.64 -8.00 -2.44
N PRO A 189 5.52 -7.28 -1.73
CA PRO A 189 5.11 -6.21 -0.83
C PRO A 189 4.65 -4.97 -1.58
N VAL A 190 3.59 -4.36 -1.06
CA VAL A 190 3.12 -3.03 -1.43
C VAL A 190 3.48 -2.10 -0.28
N TYR A 191 4.22 -1.05 -0.58
CA TYR A 191 4.70 -0.11 0.42
C TYR A 191 3.89 1.18 0.42
N ALA A 192 3.74 1.75 1.60
CA ALA A 192 3.50 3.17 1.74
C ALA A 192 4.84 3.91 1.92
N TYR A 193 4.84 5.18 1.58
CA TYR A 193 6.01 6.06 1.73
C TYR A 193 5.76 7.02 2.87
N GLU A 194 6.54 6.88 3.94
CA GLU A 194 6.42 7.75 5.11
C GLU A 194 7.64 8.65 5.19
N LEU A 195 7.46 9.93 5.52
CA LEU A 195 8.58 10.83 5.80
C LEU A 195 9.46 10.25 6.90
N ASP A 196 10.76 10.21 6.66
CA ASP A 196 11.72 9.86 7.70
C ASP A 196 11.61 10.84 8.87
N ALA A 197 11.73 10.34 10.10
CA ALA A 197 11.51 11.15 11.30
C ALA A 197 12.50 12.32 11.40
N SER A 198 13.79 12.08 11.09
CA SER A 198 14.82 13.12 11.13
C SER A 198 14.57 14.17 10.03
N VAL A 199 14.16 13.72 8.85
CA VAL A 199 13.80 14.60 7.72
C VAL A 199 12.59 15.45 8.05
N LYS A 200 11.55 14.85 8.63
CA LYS A 200 10.34 15.54 9.08
C LYS A 200 10.71 16.64 10.09
N ASP A 201 11.45 16.30 11.14
CA ASP A 201 11.84 17.24 12.18
C ASP A 201 12.61 18.43 11.61
N VAL A 202 13.62 18.16 10.78
CA VAL A 202 14.43 19.21 10.14
C VAL A 202 13.57 20.07 9.20
N ALA A 203 12.68 19.48 8.41
CA ALA A 203 11.81 20.21 7.50
C ALA A 203 10.89 21.18 8.26
N PHE A 204 10.33 20.77 9.40
CA PHE A 204 9.51 21.65 10.25
C PHE A 204 10.33 22.79 10.87
N ILE A 205 11.53 22.50 11.38
CA ILE A 205 12.42 23.53 11.94
C ILE A 205 12.81 24.55 10.86
N MET A 206 13.26 24.08 9.69
CA MET A 206 13.63 24.95 8.57
C MET A 206 12.44 25.80 8.12
N ARG A 207 11.25 25.22 7.99
CA ARG A 207 10.02 25.96 7.61
C ARG A 207 9.69 27.07 8.61
N GLY A 208 9.86 26.84 9.92
CA GLY A 208 9.65 27.85 10.95
C GLY A 208 10.67 28.99 10.92
N ILE A 209 11.95 28.67 10.71
CA ILE A 209 13.02 29.67 10.58
C ILE A 209 12.79 30.51 9.32
N LEU A 210 12.57 29.85 8.18
CA LEU A 210 12.39 30.53 6.90
C LEU A 210 11.13 31.40 6.90
N SER A 211 10.01 30.96 7.47
CA SER A 211 8.79 31.78 7.53
C SER A 211 9.03 33.08 8.31
N SER A 212 9.79 33.03 9.40
CA SER A 212 10.17 34.20 10.20
C SER A 212 11.07 35.16 9.41
N ILE A 213 12.09 34.64 8.72
CA ILE A 213 12.99 35.44 7.87
C ILE A 213 12.22 36.07 6.71
N VAL A 214 11.36 35.31 6.03
CA VAL A 214 10.50 35.78 4.94
C VAL A 214 9.62 36.93 5.41
N GLY A 215 8.93 36.78 6.54
CA GLY A 215 8.08 37.82 7.11
C GLY A 215 8.86 39.10 7.41
N LEU A 216 10.03 38.97 8.04
CA LEU A 216 10.90 40.10 8.37
C LEU A 216 11.37 40.86 7.12
N LEU A 217 11.83 40.14 6.09
CA LEU A 217 12.36 40.74 4.87
C LEU A 217 11.24 41.39 4.03
N ARG A 218 10.08 40.73 3.92
CA ARG A 218 8.89 41.32 3.27
C ARG A 218 8.45 42.61 3.96
N SER A 219 8.44 42.66 5.29
CA SER A 219 8.11 43.89 6.04
C SER A 219 9.07 45.07 5.77
N ARG A 220 10.28 44.79 5.28
CA ARG A 220 11.30 45.78 4.89
C ARG A 220 11.33 46.09 3.39
N GLY A 221 10.32 45.62 2.65
CA GLY A 221 10.14 45.89 1.23
C GLY A 221 10.98 45.00 0.31
N PHE A 222 11.45 43.84 0.75
CA PHE A 222 12.12 42.88 -0.13
C PHE A 222 11.10 41.98 -0.84
N SER A 223 11.32 41.73 -2.13
CA SER A 223 10.75 40.58 -2.84
C SER A 223 11.54 39.31 -2.48
N ILE A 224 10.86 38.18 -2.39
CA ILE A 224 11.44 36.93 -1.89
C ILE A 224 11.16 35.77 -2.85
N GLN A 225 12.19 34.96 -3.11
CA GLN A 225 12.09 33.65 -3.75
C GLN A 225 12.57 32.57 -2.76
N ALA A 226 11.81 31.49 -2.60
CA ALA A 226 12.11 30.40 -1.67
C ALA A 226 11.60 29.05 -2.22
N PRO A 227 12.49 28.09 -2.56
CA PRO A 227 13.92 28.29 -2.75
C PRO A 227 14.17 29.33 -3.85
N GLY A 228 15.34 29.96 -3.80
CA GLY A 228 15.77 30.91 -4.82
C GLY A 228 16.93 30.36 -5.64
N PHE A 229 16.99 30.72 -6.93
CA PHE A 229 18.04 30.31 -7.85
C PHE A 229 18.79 31.53 -8.40
N VAL A 230 20.13 31.45 -8.47
CA VAL A 230 20.99 32.49 -9.06
C VAL A 230 22.02 31.85 -9.98
N ASN A 231 22.26 32.45 -11.13
CA ASN A 231 23.37 32.07 -12.00
C ASN A 231 24.68 32.71 -11.51
N GLY A 232 25.69 31.89 -11.29
CA GLY A 232 27.05 32.34 -11.01
C GLY A 232 27.70 32.96 -12.24
N ARG A 233 28.84 33.64 -12.04
CA ARG A 233 29.64 34.20 -13.16
C ARG A 233 30.17 33.11 -14.12
N SER A 234 30.26 31.86 -13.64
CA SER A 234 30.61 30.68 -14.43
C SER A 234 29.47 30.15 -15.30
N GLY A 235 28.24 30.63 -15.13
CA GLY A 235 27.05 30.08 -15.77
C GLY A 235 26.36 28.95 -15.00
N GLU A 236 26.94 28.50 -13.89
CA GLU A 236 26.35 27.47 -13.01
C GLU A 236 25.18 28.04 -12.19
N GLU A 237 24.10 27.28 -12.08
CA GLU A 237 22.93 27.66 -11.29
C GLU A 237 23.09 27.21 -9.82
N HIS A 238 23.00 28.18 -8.91
CA HIS A 238 23.07 27.96 -7.47
C HIS A 238 21.69 28.11 -6.83
N MET A 239 21.26 27.09 -6.10
CA MET A 239 20.07 27.15 -5.25
C MET A 239 20.44 27.58 -3.83
N PHE A 240 19.69 28.52 -3.29
CA PHE A 240 19.68 28.93 -1.88
C PHE A 240 18.30 28.68 -1.27
N ASP A 241 18.23 28.49 0.04
CA ASP A 241 16.93 28.32 0.72
C ASP A 241 16.04 29.56 0.55
N LEU A 242 16.65 30.75 0.45
CA LEU A 242 15.96 32.01 0.21
C LEU A 242 16.84 33.01 -0.54
N ILE A 243 16.25 33.71 -1.52
CA ILE A 243 16.81 34.92 -2.13
C ILE A 243 15.87 36.08 -1.85
N ALA A 244 16.42 37.18 -1.37
CA ALA A 244 15.71 38.43 -1.16
C ALA A 244 16.30 39.56 -2.02
N GLN A 245 15.44 40.36 -2.64
CA GLN A 245 15.86 41.50 -3.47
C GLN A 245 15.06 42.76 -3.15
N ARG A 246 15.73 43.92 -3.16
CA ARG A 246 15.08 45.23 -3.01
C ARG A 246 15.74 46.25 -3.94
N GLY A 247 15.16 46.40 -5.12
CA GLY A 247 15.77 47.18 -6.20
C GLY A 247 17.03 46.49 -6.77
N PRO A 248 17.74 47.16 -7.68
CA PRO A 248 18.86 46.55 -8.41
C PRO A 248 20.13 46.33 -7.57
N GLU A 249 20.27 47.02 -6.43
CA GLU A 249 21.53 47.04 -5.67
C GLU A 249 21.52 46.20 -4.38
N LYS A 250 20.35 45.79 -3.89
CA LYS A 250 20.25 45.05 -2.61
C LYS A 250 19.70 43.66 -2.84
N SER A 251 20.60 42.69 -2.88
CA SER A 251 20.27 41.26 -2.90
C SER A 251 20.89 40.55 -1.70
N MET A 252 20.19 39.54 -1.19
CA MET A 252 20.68 38.64 -0.15
C MET A 252 20.34 37.21 -0.54
N ALA A 253 21.30 36.31 -0.42
CA ALA A 253 21.10 34.87 -0.49
C ALA A 253 21.27 34.31 0.92
N VAL A 254 20.33 33.46 1.34
CA VAL A 254 20.27 32.92 2.70
C VAL A 254 20.13 31.41 2.64
N ASP A 255 20.94 30.77 3.47
CA ASP A 255 20.98 29.33 3.65
C ASP A 255 20.86 29.02 5.15
N VAL A 256 19.94 28.14 5.49
CA VAL A 256 19.67 27.68 6.86
C VAL A 256 20.13 26.24 6.99
N PHE A 257 20.92 25.96 8.01
CA PHE A 257 21.37 24.62 8.35
C PHE A 257 20.84 24.25 9.73
N VAL A 258 20.37 23.02 9.87
CA VAL A 258 19.95 22.43 11.14
C VAL A 258 20.93 21.31 11.48
N SER A 259 21.64 21.48 12.59
CA SER A 259 22.57 20.49 13.17
C SER A 259 22.01 19.88 14.44
#